data_AF-A0A5B9MA89-F1
#
_entry.id   AF-A0A5B9MA89-F1
#
_cell.length_a   1.000
_cell.length_b   1.000
_cell.length_c   1.000
_cell.angle_alpha   90.00
_cell.angle_beta   90.00
_cell.angle_gamma   90.00
#
_symmetry.space_group_name_H-M   'P 1'
#
loop_
_entity.id
_entity.type
_entity.pdbx_description
1 polymer ?
#
loop_
_entity_poly.entity_id
_entity_poly.type
_entity_poly.pdbx_seq_one_letter_code
_entity_poly.pdbx_strand_id
1 'polypeptide(L)'
;MPTSHVPMQGRALPSEFAVGPLRITGADQFPLEEIYCNVDGNEIVLRLSGHFDSDSPWRGSSMVVFFLYRLPGGEAAFQEGIERYRKDVPRKMVNLPDKQPFNRLVLEFDGVAQSWQRDCFAAGPRNLFQVYQSGGAGILVRWYSQRGTMLDHPLLGQVRDSVRLVEGQWHEEIPQTVQSDAAEFEDDEEDEFELVTSIDLREEKKRIRAYIEQRVAGYADQENFGPGEPTDPIGLITLGFYAEQTGYIALVFDTRPDAEVDGSWTTFIDDDLNVFYVTEWCGLYAAIVEEQTVTMTDHLGREHIIRDNEISDEDLNALFGEMLTALMHELRDDGTFAKLPLRPDAFLVIEEFDGRYFWPTYETRKTEGAIDG
;
A
#
# COMPACT_ATOMS: atom_id res chain seq x y z
N MET A 1 16.86 11.27 3.44
CA MET A 1 16.16 12.30 4.23
C MET A 1 15.42 11.62 5.36
N PRO A 2 14.96 12.29 6.43
CA PRO A 2 14.26 11.60 7.50
C PRO A 2 12.90 11.12 6.97
N THR A 3 12.74 9.80 6.89
CA THR A 3 11.46 9.13 6.68
C THR A 3 11.11 8.44 7.97
N SER A 4 9.86 8.53 8.39
CA SER A 4 9.37 7.83 9.56
C SER A 4 8.08 7.12 9.18
N HIS A 5 8.10 5.81 9.36
CA HIS A 5 6.93 4.96 9.33
C HIS A 5 6.76 4.40 10.74
N VAL A 6 5.62 4.66 11.38
CA VAL A 6 5.39 4.30 12.78
C VAL A 6 4.03 3.62 12.93
N PRO A 7 4.00 2.35 13.33
CA PRO A 7 2.80 1.70 13.84
C PRO A 7 2.34 2.39 15.12
N MET A 8 1.03 2.57 15.27
CA MET A 8 0.41 3.31 16.38
C MET A 8 -0.06 2.40 17.52
N GLN A 9 0.21 1.09 17.47
CA GLN A 9 -0.07 0.17 18.58
C GLN A 9 0.66 0.62 19.86
N GLY A 10 -0.09 0.86 20.93
CA GLY A 10 0.44 1.39 22.20
C GLY A 10 0.98 2.83 22.15
N ARG A 11 0.73 3.55 21.05
CA ARG A 11 1.24 4.90 20.81
C ARG A 11 0.11 5.85 20.41
N ALA A 12 0.32 7.12 20.69
CA ALA A 12 -0.54 8.19 20.22
C ALA A 12 0.32 9.31 19.61
N LEU A 13 -0.30 10.15 18.78
CA LEU A 13 0.33 11.41 18.41
C LEU A 13 0.31 12.36 19.61
N PRO A 14 1.22 13.35 19.68
CA PRO A 14 1.07 14.44 20.61
C PRO A 14 -0.29 15.10 20.41
N SER A 15 -0.95 15.48 21.50
CA SER A 15 -2.25 16.16 21.43
C SER A 15 -2.22 17.42 20.56
N GLU A 16 -1.06 18.09 20.47
CA GLU A 16 -0.85 19.17 19.51
C GLU A 16 0.52 19.04 18.85
N PHE A 17 0.56 19.20 17.53
CA PHE A 17 1.80 19.34 16.77
C PHE A 17 1.61 20.17 15.49
N ALA A 18 2.72 20.50 14.83
CA ALA A 18 2.73 21.24 13.58
C ALA A 18 3.65 20.55 12.56
N VAL A 19 3.25 20.58 11.29
CA VAL A 19 4.00 20.04 10.16
C VAL A 19 3.67 20.83 8.90
N GLY A 20 4.69 21.31 8.20
CA GLY A 20 4.57 22.31 7.14
C GLY A 20 3.68 23.50 7.59
N PRO A 21 2.65 23.87 6.82
CA PRO A 21 1.68 24.91 7.18
C PRO A 21 0.55 24.43 8.09
N LEU A 22 0.53 23.15 8.50
CA LEU A 22 -0.53 22.57 9.32
C LEU A 22 -0.26 22.77 10.81
N ARG A 23 -1.31 23.07 11.55
CA ARG A 23 -1.38 22.93 13.01
C ARG A 23 -2.50 21.97 13.35
N ILE A 24 -2.21 20.92 14.10
CA ILE A 24 -3.13 19.82 14.38
C ILE A 24 -3.32 19.74 15.89
N THR A 25 -4.56 19.75 16.35
CA THR A 25 -4.93 19.70 17.78
C THR A 25 -5.87 18.53 18.06
N GLY A 26 -5.78 17.87 19.21
CA GLY A 26 -6.53 16.66 19.54
C GLY A 26 -6.09 15.43 18.74
N ALA A 27 -4.85 15.42 18.22
CA ALA A 27 -4.36 14.32 17.38
C ALA A 27 -4.12 13.01 18.15
N ASP A 28 -4.01 13.08 19.47
CA ASP A 28 -3.95 11.94 20.39
C ASP A 28 -5.24 11.12 20.41
N GLN A 29 -6.35 11.67 19.90
CA GLN A 29 -7.65 11.01 19.84
C GLN A 29 -7.94 10.36 18.48
N PHE A 30 -7.04 10.51 17.51
CA PHE A 30 -7.23 9.94 16.18
C PHE A 30 -7.18 8.40 16.25
N PRO A 31 -8.15 7.69 15.64
CA PRO A 31 -8.14 6.23 15.59
C PRO A 31 -7.17 5.77 14.50
N LEU A 32 -5.88 5.93 14.77
CA LEU A 32 -4.79 5.60 13.85
C LEU A 32 -4.25 4.21 14.13
N GLU A 33 -3.91 3.52 13.05
CA GLU A 33 -3.12 2.29 13.07
C GLU A 33 -1.68 2.58 12.64
N GLU A 34 -1.49 3.50 11.70
CA GLU A 34 -0.18 3.90 11.21
C GLU A 34 -0.10 5.40 10.93
N ILE A 35 1.13 5.92 11.03
CA ILE A 35 1.52 7.21 10.51
C ILE A 35 2.77 7.06 9.65
N TYR A 36 2.75 7.70 8.49
CA TYR A 36 3.93 7.86 7.64
C TYR A 36 4.21 9.35 7.42
N CYS A 37 5.46 9.76 7.62
CA CYS A 37 5.91 11.11 7.35
C CYS A 37 7.26 11.09 6.63
N ASN A 38 7.32 11.77 5.49
CA ASN A 38 8.55 11.98 4.71
C ASN A 38 8.74 13.46 4.45
N VAL A 39 9.96 13.95 4.71
CA VAL A 39 10.36 15.34 4.47
C VAL A 39 11.45 15.34 3.42
N ASP A 40 11.15 15.87 2.24
CA ASP A 40 12.06 15.97 1.10
C ASP A 40 12.14 17.40 0.56
N GLY A 41 13.14 18.17 1.01
CA GLY A 41 13.42 19.50 0.48
C GLY A 41 12.24 20.47 0.63
N ASN A 42 11.50 20.70 -0.46
CA ASN A 42 10.33 21.57 -0.49
C ASN A 42 9.01 20.82 -0.34
N GLU A 43 9.05 19.50 -0.11
CA GLU A 43 7.88 18.64 -0.01
C GLU A 43 7.84 17.93 1.35
N ILE A 44 6.64 17.83 1.93
CA ILE A 44 6.37 16.95 3.07
C ILE A 44 5.14 16.11 2.73
N VAL A 45 5.24 14.80 2.91
CA VAL A 45 4.12 13.87 2.81
C VAL A 45 3.81 13.37 4.20
N LEU A 46 2.60 13.65 4.70
CA LEU A 46 2.06 13.08 5.93
C LEU A 46 0.85 12.21 5.58
N ARG A 47 0.91 10.92 5.91
CA ARG A 47 -0.21 9.98 5.80
C ARG A 47 -0.64 9.57 7.21
N LEU A 48 -1.95 9.65 7.45
CA LEU A 48 -2.65 9.17 8.63
C LEU A 48 -3.59 8.06 8.19
N SER A 49 -3.38 6.83 8.64
CA SER A 49 -4.25 5.70 8.26
C SER A 49 -4.87 5.03 9.49
N GLY A 50 -6.06 4.48 9.31
CA GLY A 50 -6.71 3.64 10.29
C GLY A 50 -7.51 2.54 9.62
N HIS A 51 -7.49 1.36 10.23
CA HIS A 51 -8.34 0.24 9.89
C HIS A 51 -9.53 0.14 10.85
N PHE A 52 -10.67 -0.28 10.33
CA PHE A 52 -11.89 -0.46 11.11
C PHE A 52 -12.40 -1.88 10.97
N ASP A 53 -12.86 -2.42 12.10
CA ASP A 53 -13.35 -3.80 12.22
C ASP A 53 -14.48 -4.14 11.25
N SER A 54 -14.65 -5.43 11.01
CA SER A 54 -15.62 -5.97 10.04
C SER A 54 -17.08 -5.62 10.34
N ASP A 55 -17.43 -5.31 11.60
CA ASP A 55 -18.75 -4.90 12.05
C ASP A 55 -18.99 -3.38 11.92
N SER A 56 -17.92 -2.60 11.74
CA SER A 56 -17.99 -1.16 11.50
C SER A 56 -18.62 -0.85 10.13
N PRO A 57 -19.44 0.20 10.01
CA PRO A 57 -19.90 0.68 8.71
C PRO A 57 -18.74 1.20 7.84
N TRP A 58 -17.60 1.56 8.46
CA TRP A 58 -16.37 2.02 7.81
C TRP A 58 -15.30 0.93 7.65
N ARG A 59 -15.67 -0.34 7.81
CA ARG A 59 -14.72 -1.47 7.75
C ARG A 59 -13.68 -1.38 6.62
N GLY A 60 -12.47 -1.81 6.96
CA GLY A 60 -11.30 -1.77 6.08
C GLY A 60 -10.52 -0.45 6.16
N SER A 61 -9.62 -0.23 5.19
CA SER A 61 -8.65 0.85 5.23
C SER A 61 -9.28 2.22 4.95
N SER A 62 -8.87 3.22 5.74
CA SER A 62 -9.19 4.62 5.51
C SER A 62 -7.97 5.49 5.81
N MET A 63 -7.77 6.54 5.02
CA MET A 63 -6.58 7.38 5.13
C MET A 63 -6.86 8.86 4.82
N VAL A 64 -6.05 9.72 5.43
CA VAL A 64 -5.87 11.12 5.04
C VAL A 64 -4.41 11.34 4.69
N VAL A 65 -4.15 11.79 3.46
CA VAL A 65 -2.79 12.11 3.00
C VAL A 65 -2.67 13.59 2.73
N PHE A 66 -1.69 14.23 3.34
CA PHE A 66 -1.30 15.61 3.12
C PHE A 66 -0.02 15.65 2.30
N PHE A 67 -0.11 16.21 1.09
CA PHE A 67 1.05 16.58 0.29
C PHE A 67 1.26 18.08 0.46
N LEU A 68 2.35 18.46 1.12
CA LEU A 68 2.65 19.83 1.53
C LEU A 68 3.84 20.33 0.72
N TYR A 69 3.72 21.51 0.11
CA TYR A 69 4.75 22.08 -0.76
C TYR A 69 5.13 23.49 -0.31
N ARG A 70 6.43 23.77 -0.15
CA ARG A 70 6.96 25.09 0.20
C ARG A 70 7.08 25.94 -1.05
N LEU A 71 6.36 27.05 -1.12
CA LEU A 71 6.36 27.90 -2.31
C LEU A 71 7.32 29.09 -2.18
N PRO A 72 7.93 29.55 -3.28
CA PRO A 72 7.73 29.09 -4.67
C PRO A 72 8.55 27.84 -5.05
N GLY A 73 9.43 27.35 -4.17
CA GLY A 73 10.41 26.29 -4.51
C GLY A 73 9.79 24.94 -4.93
N GLY A 74 8.62 24.60 -4.40
CA GLY A 74 7.86 23.38 -4.69
C GLY A 74 6.68 23.57 -5.64
N GLU A 75 6.55 24.73 -6.32
CA GLU A 75 5.37 25.01 -7.16
C GLU A 75 5.19 23.98 -8.28
N ALA A 76 6.28 23.58 -8.95
CA ALA A 76 6.21 22.61 -10.04
C ALA A 76 5.67 21.25 -9.54
N ALA A 77 6.21 20.74 -8.43
CA ALA A 77 5.77 19.48 -7.82
C ALA A 77 4.32 19.57 -7.31
N PHE A 78 3.92 20.72 -6.74
CA PHE A 78 2.55 20.97 -6.31
C PHE A 78 1.56 20.89 -7.48
N GLN A 79 1.86 21.57 -8.59
CA GLN A 79 1.00 21.53 -9.79
C GLN A 79 0.98 20.14 -10.42
N GLU A 80 2.13 19.47 -10.49
CA GLU A 80 2.21 18.09 -10.99
C GLU A 80 1.35 17.14 -10.15
N GLY A 81 1.43 17.23 -8.81
CA GLY A 81 0.62 16.43 -7.91
C GLY A 81 -0.88 16.66 -8.12
N ILE A 82 -1.31 17.93 -8.28
CA ILE A 82 -2.71 18.26 -8.62
C ILE A 82 -3.10 17.64 -9.97
N GLU A 83 -2.28 17.82 -11.01
CA GLU A 83 -2.56 17.33 -12.35
C GLU A 83 -2.63 15.81 -12.39
N ARG A 84 -1.74 15.12 -11.68
CA ARG A 84 -1.70 13.66 -11.57
C ARG A 84 -3.06 13.10 -11.16
N TYR A 85 -3.61 13.57 -10.04
CA TYR A 85 -4.91 13.09 -9.55
C TYR A 85 -6.12 13.67 -10.29
N ARG A 86 -5.95 14.79 -11.01
CA ARG A 86 -7.02 15.35 -11.84
C ARG A 86 -7.26 14.59 -13.14
N LYS A 87 -6.26 13.87 -13.66
CA LYS A 87 -6.39 13.08 -14.89
C LYS A 87 -7.54 12.08 -14.82
N ASP A 88 -7.79 11.52 -13.63
CA ASP A 88 -8.80 10.50 -13.40
C ASP A 88 -10.15 11.06 -12.91
N VAL A 89 -10.29 12.38 -12.81
CA VAL A 89 -11.54 13.00 -12.35
C VAL A 89 -12.64 12.74 -13.39
N PRO A 90 -13.76 12.10 -12.98
CA PRO A 90 -14.87 11.89 -13.89
C PRO A 90 -15.39 13.22 -14.42
N ARG A 91 -15.75 13.26 -15.72
CA ARG A 91 -16.36 14.46 -16.33
C ARG A 91 -17.71 14.86 -15.71
N LYS A 92 -18.33 13.96 -14.94
CA LYS A 92 -19.60 14.19 -14.25
C LYS A 92 -19.35 14.50 -12.78
N MET A 93 -20.24 15.30 -12.20
CA MET A 93 -20.24 15.56 -10.77
C MET A 93 -20.32 14.24 -9.98
N VAL A 94 -19.39 14.08 -9.04
CA VAL A 94 -19.32 12.91 -8.17
C VAL A 94 -20.26 13.13 -6.99
N ASN A 95 -21.10 12.13 -6.71
CA ASN A 95 -21.87 12.08 -5.48
C ASN A 95 -21.12 11.21 -4.46
N LEU A 96 -21.14 11.65 -3.21
CA LEU A 96 -20.71 10.88 -2.06
C LEU A 96 -21.60 9.63 -1.86
N PRO A 97 -21.19 8.66 -1.03
CA PRO A 97 -21.94 7.43 -0.81
C PRO A 97 -23.35 7.64 -0.25
N ASP A 98 -23.55 8.73 0.48
CA ASP A 98 -24.84 9.18 1.02
C ASP A 98 -25.67 10.00 0.02
N LYS A 99 -25.23 10.03 -1.25
CA LYS A 99 -25.87 10.70 -2.39
C LYS A 99 -25.81 12.23 -2.34
N GLN A 100 -24.98 12.81 -1.48
CA GLN A 100 -24.73 14.26 -1.50
C GLN A 100 -23.73 14.61 -2.62
N PRO A 101 -23.91 15.72 -3.35
CA PRO A 101 -22.94 16.14 -4.35
C PRO A 101 -21.64 16.60 -3.67
N PHE A 102 -20.51 16.07 -4.12
CA PHE A 102 -19.21 16.56 -3.67
C PHE A 102 -19.01 18.00 -4.12
N ASN A 103 -18.63 18.86 -3.18
CA ASN A 103 -18.38 20.28 -3.41
C ASN A 103 -17.33 20.77 -2.41
N ARG A 104 -16.88 22.02 -2.59
CA ARG A 104 -15.78 22.59 -1.80
C ARG A 104 -15.96 22.55 -0.29
N LEU A 105 -17.20 22.53 0.22
CA LEU A 105 -17.49 22.53 1.65
C LEU A 105 -17.33 21.14 2.29
N VAL A 106 -17.28 20.07 1.49
CA VAL A 106 -17.14 18.70 1.99
C VAL A 106 -15.71 18.49 2.48
N LEU A 107 -15.55 18.21 3.78
CA LEU A 107 -14.23 18.01 4.41
C LEU A 107 -13.29 19.23 4.27
N GLU A 108 -13.84 20.43 4.14
CA GLU A 108 -13.07 21.67 4.23
C GLU A 108 -12.56 21.88 5.66
N PHE A 109 -11.33 22.39 5.82
CA PHE A 109 -10.84 22.78 7.14
C PHE A 109 -11.53 24.04 7.65
N ASP A 110 -11.82 24.07 8.95
CA ASP A 110 -12.41 25.24 9.58
C ASP A 110 -11.43 26.42 9.65
N GLY A 111 -11.97 27.62 9.45
CA GLY A 111 -11.23 28.86 9.69
C GLY A 111 -10.10 29.16 8.70
N VAL A 112 -10.10 28.53 7.52
CA VAL A 112 -9.12 28.83 6.46
C VAL A 112 -9.18 30.32 6.10
N ALA A 113 -8.04 31.01 6.22
CA ALA A 113 -7.96 32.44 5.98
C ALA A 113 -8.28 32.78 4.52
N GLN A 114 -8.85 33.97 4.29
CA GLN A 114 -9.27 34.42 2.95
C GLN A 114 -8.10 34.58 1.96
N SER A 115 -6.87 34.68 2.46
CA SER A 115 -5.63 34.69 1.67
C SER A 115 -5.36 33.36 0.96
N TRP A 116 -5.96 32.26 1.42
CA TRP A 116 -5.81 30.95 0.78
C TRP A 116 -6.80 30.79 -0.39
N GLN A 117 -6.24 30.48 -1.55
CA GLN A 117 -7.00 29.94 -2.67
C GLN A 117 -7.40 28.51 -2.35
N ARG A 118 -8.63 28.15 -2.74
CA ARG A 118 -9.27 26.87 -2.43
C ARG A 118 -9.84 26.25 -3.69
N ASP A 119 -9.60 24.96 -3.88
CA ASP A 119 -10.17 24.16 -4.95
C ASP A 119 -10.43 22.73 -4.46
N CYS A 120 -11.27 21.97 -5.15
CA CYS A 120 -11.58 20.59 -4.80
C CYS A 120 -11.92 19.76 -6.03
N PHE A 121 -11.61 18.47 -6.01
CA PHE A 121 -12.05 17.52 -7.04
C PHE A 121 -12.16 16.11 -6.45
N ALA A 122 -12.78 15.18 -7.17
CA ALA A 122 -12.96 13.81 -6.71
C ALA A 122 -12.64 12.84 -7.83
N ALA A 123 -11.77 11.87 -7.55
CA ALA A 123 -11.52 10.74 -8.45
C ALA A 123 -12.63 9.67 -8.34
N GLY A 124 -13.37 9.67 -7.23
CA GLY A 124 -14.52 8.79 -7.03
C GLY A 124 -15.33 9.17 -5.79
N PRO A 125 -16.43 8.46 -5.50
CA PRO A 125 -17.30 8.75 -4.36
C PRO A 125 -16.59 8.68 -3.00
N ARG A 126 -15.43 8.02 -2.94
CA ARG A 126 -14.67 7.78 -1.71
C ARG A 126 -13.20 8.17 -1.81
N ASN A 127 -12.83 8.91 -2.86
CA ASN A 127 -11.47 9.37 -3.08
C ASN A 127 -11.57 10.85 -3.49
N LEU A 128 -11.45 11.71 -2.49
CA LEU A 128 -11.77 13.14 -2.57
C LEU A 128 -10.51 13.95 -2.34
N PHE A 129 -10.41 15.10 -3.01
CA PHE A 129 -9.24 15.97 -2.93
C PHE A 129 -9.65 17.40 -2.59
N GLN A 130 -8.93 17.98 -1.64
CA GLN A 130 -8.99 19.40 -1.30
C GLN A 130 -7.63 20.04 -1.59
N VAL A 131 -7.64 21.22 -2.20
CA VAL A 131 -6.44 21.95 -2.59
C VAL A 131 -6.46 23.32 -1.92
N TYR A 132 -5.37 23.65 -1.24
CA TYR A 132 -5.17 24.95 -0.62
C TYR A 132 -3.87 25.56 -1.11
N GLN A 133 -3.88 26.82 -1.54
CA GLN A 133 -2.67 27.53 -1.96
C GLN A 133 -2.62 28.93 -1.37
N SER A 134 -1.49 29.29 -0.78
CA SER A 134 -1.15 30.65 -0.32
C SER A 134 0.10 31.14 -1.05
N GLY A 135 0.57 32.35 -0.72
CA GLY A 135 1.82 32.87 -1.29
C GLY A 135 3.07 32.07 -0.89
N GLY A 136 3.03 31.27 0.19
CA GLY A 136 4.18 30.54 0.73
C GLY A 136 4.02 29.04 0.81
N ALA A 137 2.83 28.49 0.56
CA ALA A 137 2.59 27.06 0.68
C ALA A 137 1.47 26.56 -0.26
N GLY A 138 1.65 25.37 -0.81
CA GLY A 138 0.65 24.57 -1.51
C GLY A 138 0.33 23.32 -0.71
N ILE A 139 -0.94 22.92 -0.65
CA ILE A 139 -1.41 21.75 0.09
C ILE A 139 -2.39 21.01 -0.80
N LEU A 140 -2.14 19.73 -1.01
CA LEU A 140 -3.10 18.80 -1.59
C LEU A 140 -3.45 17.77 -0.52
N VAL A 141 -4.74 17.65 -0.19
CA VAL A 141 -5.24 16.71 0.80
C VAL A 141 -6.07 15.65 0.09
N ARG A 142 -5.68 14.39 0.22
CA ARG A 142 -6.43 13.23 -0.25
C ARG A 142 -7.19 12.60 0.91
N TRP A 143 -8.50 12.47 0.76
CA TRP A 143 -9.39 11.79 1.69
C TRP A 143 -9.85 10.48 1.07
N TYR A 144 -9.59 9.37 1.73
CA TYR A 144 -9.97 8.06 1.25
C TYR A 144 -10.60 7.19 2.33
N SER A 145 -11.60 6.43 1.94
CA SER A 145 -12.16 5.35 2.77
C SER A 145 -12.68 4.24 1.88
N GLN A 146 -12.43 3.00 2.24
CA GLN A 146 -12.91 1.85 1.48
C GLN A 146 -14.45 1.73 1.56
N ARG A 147 -15.06 2.04 2.71
CA ARG A 147 -16.51 1.88 2.98
C ARG A 147 -17.12 3.04 3.78
N GLY A 148 -18.37 2.89 4.21
CA GLY A 148 -19.07 3.87 5.07
C GLY A 148 -19.44 5.22 4.41
N THR A 149 -19.84 6.20 5.21
CA THR A 149 -20.02 7.59 4.76
C THR A 149 -18.74 8.37 4.98
N MET A 150 -18.41 9.33 4.09
CA MET A 150 -17.18 10.12 4.21
C MET A 150 -17.29 11.21 5.29
N LEU A 151 -18.48 11.80 5.46
CA LEU A 151 -18.70 12.96 6.33
C LEU A 151 -18.77 12.61 7.82
N ASP A 152 -19.27 11.42 8.14
CA ASP A 152 -19.38 10.92 9.52
C ASP A 152 -18.25 9.96 9.87
N HIS A 153 -17.25 9.83 8.98
CA HIS A 153 -16.14 8.90 9.20
C HIS A 153 -15.32 9.34 10.42
N PRO A 154 -15.04 8.44 11.39
CA PRO A 154 -14.37 8.79 12.64
C PRO A 154 -13.01 9.46 12.41
N LEU A 155 -12.14 8.84 11.60
CA LEU A 155 -10.86 9.45 11.24
C LEU A 155 -11.01 10.76 10.44
N LEU A 156 -11.70 10.73 9.29
CA LEU A 156 -11.76 11.89 8.38
C LEU A 156 -12.42 13.11 9.06
N GLY A 157 -13.48 12.88 9.83
CA GLY A 157 -14.19 13.92 10.57
C GLY A 157 -13.31 14.56 11.65
N GLN A 158 -12.63 13.74 12.46
CA GLN A 158 -11.71 14.26 13.48
C GLN A 158 -10.57 15.05 12.87
N VAL A 159 -9.94 14.54 11.79
CA VAL A 159 -8.86 15.26 11.10
C VAL A 159 -9.34 16.59 10.55
N ARG A 160 -10.51 16.63 9.89
CA ARG A 160 -11.13 17.87 9.40
C ARG A 160 -11.28 18.91 10.51
N ASP A 161 -11.80 18.47 11.67
CA ASP A 161 -12.11 19.37 12.79
C ASP A 161 -10.87 19.83 13.55
N SER A 162 -9.78 19.07 13.44
CA SER A 162 -8.54 19.23 14.21
C SER A 162 -7.43 20.00 13.49
N VAL A 163 -7.47 20.05 12.16
CA VAL A 163 -6.43 20.68 11.34
C VAL A 163 -6.74 22.16 11.09
N ARG A 164 -5.73 23.02 11.23
CA ARG A 164 -5.77 24.44 10.86
C ARG A 164 -4.60 24.78 9.96
N LEU A 165 -4.85 25.67 8.99
CA LEU A 165 -3.81 26.21 8.11
C LEU A 165 -3.25 27.51 8.69
N VAL A 166 -1.94 27.57 8.91
CA VAL A 166 -1.26 28.74 9.49
C VAL A 166 -0.40 29.42 8.42
N GLU A 167 -0.79 30.62 8.01
CA GLU A 167 -0.07 31.38 6.98
C GLU A 167 1.34 31.77 7.44
N GLY A 168 2.33 31.54 6.57
CA GLY A 168 3.75 31.81 6.85
C GLY A 168 4.46 30.78 7.73
N GLN A 169 3.74 29.78 8.25
CA GLN A 169 4.33 28.69 9.03
C GLN A 169 4.93 27.61 8.11
N TRP A 170 6.07 27.05 8.51
CA TRP A 170 6.64 25.86 7.87
C TRP A 170 7.48 25.06 8.88
N HIS A 171 6.97 23.93 9.37
CA HIS A 171 7.68 23.02 10.27
C HIS A 171 8.10 21.74 9.55
N GLU A 172 9.37 21.38 9.63
CA GLU A 172 9.94 20.18 8.99
C GLU A 172 10.15 19.03 9.99
N GLU A 173 9.71 19.21 11.24
CA GLU A 173 9.85 18.21 12.28
C GLU A 173 8.82 17.10 12.11
N ILE A 174 9.29 15.85 12.07
CA ILE A 174 8.43 14.67 12.09
C ILE A 174 7.80 14.56 13.49
N PRO A 175 6.46 14.43 13.59
CA PRO A 175 5.79 14.32 14.87
C PRO A 175 6.33 13.09 15.64
N GLN A 176 6.83 13.34 16.85
CA GLN A 176 7.28 12.27 17.74
C GLN A 176 6.07 11.66 18.42
N THR A 177 5.84 10.36 18.24
CA THR A 177 4.77 9.65 18.94
C THR A 177 5.04 9.60 20.44
N VAL A 178 3.99 9.67 21.24
CA VAL A 178 4.03 9.49 22.69
C VAL A 178 3.48 8.11 23.03
N GLN A 179 4.04 7.46 24.05
CA GLN A 179 3.46 6.24 24.60
C GLN A 179 2.14 6.61 25.26
N SER A 180 1.05 5.90 24.96
CA SER A 180 -0.26 6.21 25.51
C SER A 180 -0.46 5.53 26.85
N ASP A 181 -0.66 6.29 27.93
CA ASP A 181 -1.04 5.74 29.26
C ASP A 181 -2.41 5.03 29.23
N ALA A 182 -3.20 5.25 28.17
CA ALA A 182 -4.54 4.69 27.98
C ALA A 182 -4.56 3.18 27.78
N ALA A 183 -3.40 2.56 27.71
CA ALA A 183 -3.29 1.13 27.80
C ALA A 183 -2.03 0.75 28.59
N GLU A 184 -2.23 0.36 29.85
CA GLU A 184 -1.69 -0.93 30.26
C GLU A 184 -2.32 -1.97 29.32
N PHE A 185 -1.90 -1.98 28.05
CA PHE A 185 -1.92 -3.20 27.29
C PHE A 185 -1.03 -4.07 28.16
N GLU A 186 -1.61 -5.13 28.72
CA GLU A 186 -0.82 -6.31 28.99
C GLU A 186 0.12 -6.44 27.79
N ASP A 187 1.41 -6.68 28.03
CA ASP A 187 2.40 -7.08 27.01
C ASP A 187 1.99 -8.47 26.43
N ASP A 188 0.69 -8.67 26.28
CA ASP A 188 0.00 -9.80 25.75
C ASP A 188 0.03 -9.59 24.24
N GLU A 189 0.88 -10.42 23.64
CA GLU A 189 0.93 -10.73 22.22
C GLU A 189 1.73 -9.68 21.44
N GLU A 190 3.08 -9.81 21.47
CA GLU A 190 3.83 -9.81 20.19
C GLU A 190 2.90 -10.49 19.19
N ASP A 191 2.36 -9.82 18.15
CA ASP A 191 1.34 -10.38 17.26
C ASP A 191 1.63 -11.86 17.02
N GLU A 192 1.01 -12.73 17.83
CA GLU A 192 1.50 -14.10 17.99
C GLU A 192 0.88 -14.77 16.78
N PHE A 193 1.62 -14.72 15.67
CA PHE A 193 1.16 -15.28 14.41
C PHE A 193 0.65 -16.68 14.74
N GLU A 194 -0.62 -16.94 14.43
CA GLU A 194 -1.22 -18.23 14.74
C GLU A 194 -0.30 -19.32 14.18
N LEU A 195 0.31 -20.10 15.07
CA LEU A 195 1.33 -21.05 14.68
C LEU A 195 0.72 -22.08 13.73
N VAL A 196 1.24 -22.13 12.51
CA VAL A 196 0.73 -23.03 11.48
C VAL A 196 1.58 -24.29 11.44
N THR A 197 1.08 -25.34 12.08
CA THR A 197 1.72 -26.66 12.09
C THR A 197 1.42 -27.50 10.86
N SER A 198 0.47 -27.09 10.01
CA SER A 198 0.23 -27.75 8.73
C SER A 198 -0.32 -26.81 7.67
N ILE A 199 0.24 -26.91 6.46
CA ILE A 199 -0.20 -26.14 5.30
C ILE A 199 -0.26 -27.02 4.06
N ASP A 200 -1.19 -26.72 3.16
CA ASP A 200 -1.28 -27.33 1.83
C ASP A 200 -1.12 -26.26 0.75
N LEU A 201 0.06 -26.23 0.12
CA LEU A 201 0.40 -25.23 -0.89
C LEU A 201 -0.50 -25.32 -2.14
N ARG A 202 -1.24 -26.41 -2.33
CA ARG A 202 -2.22 -26.53 -3.43
C ARG A 202 -3.46 -25.68 -3.16
N GLU A 203 -3.88 -25.56 -1.91
CA GLU A 203 -4.99 -24.68 -1.53
C GLU A 203 -4.56 -23.21 -1.57
N GLU A 204 -3.35 -22.91 -1.10
CA GLU A 204 -2.78 -21.56 -1.20
C GLU A 204 -2.61 -21.12 -2.66
N LYS A 205 -2.12 -22.01 -3.52
CA LYS A 205 -2.04 -21.76 -4.97
C LYS A 205 -3.38 -21.34 -5.57
N LYS A 206 -4.50 -21.93 -5.15
CA LYS A 206 -5.84 -21.56 -5.65
C LYS A 206 -6.25 -20.15 -5.21
N ARG A 207 -5.99 -19.78 -3.95
CA ARG A 207 -6.26 -18.44 -3.41
C ARG A 207 -5.45 -17.39 -4.15
N ILE A 208 -4.16 -17.66 -4.31
CA ILE A 208 -3.22 -16.79 -5.03
C ILE A 208 -3.61 -16.65 -6.51
N ARG A 209 -4.02 -17.75 -7.16
CA ARG A 209 -4.54 -17.71 -8.53
C ARG A 209 -5.71 -16.74 -8.66
N ALA A 210 -6.69 -16.84 -7.77
CA ALA A 210 -7.86 -15.97 -7.79
C ALA A 210 -7.48 -14.49 -7.61
N TYR A 211 -6.52 -14.20 -6.73
CA TYR A 211 -5.97 -12.86 -6.54
C TYR A 211 -5.31 -12.33 -7.84
N ILE A 212 -4.42 -13.11 -8.45
CA ILE A 212 -3.74 -12.71 -9.70
C ILE A 212 -4.75 -12.51 -10.83
N GLU A 213 -5.72 -13.43 -11.00
CA GLU A 213 -6.78 -13.29 -12.00
C GLU A 213 -7.60 -12.01 -11.81
N GLN A 214 -7.93 -11.67 -10.55
CA GLN A 214 -8.64 -10.43 -10.22
C GLN A 214 -7.81 -9.20 -10.59
N ARG A 215 -6.51 -9.17 -10.25
CA ARG A 215 -5.60 -8.06 -10.57
C ARG A 215 -5.43 -7.89 -12.07
N VAL A 216 -5.23 -8.99 -12.80
CA VAL A 216 -5.13 -8.98 -14.26
C VAL A 216 -6.42 -8.47 -14.91
N ALA A 217 -7.58 -8.94 -14.44
CA ALA A 217 -8.87 -8.47 -14.97
C ALA A 217 -9.14 -6.99 -14.67
N GLY A 218 -8.69 -6.50 -13.51
CA GLY A 218 -8.86 -5.12 -13.07
C GLY A 218 -7.85 -4.14 -13.65
N TYR A 219 -6.78 -4.60 -14.32
CA TYR A 219 -5.66 -3.75 -14.74
C TYR A 219 -6.10 -2.54 -15.58
N ALA A 220 -7.02 -2.72 -16.53
CA ALA A 220 -7.48 -1.63 -17.41
C ALA A 220 -8.22 -0.49 -16.67
N ASP A 221 -8.79 -0.79 -15.49
CA ASP A 221 -9.58 0.16 -14.69
C ASP A 221 -8.79 0.68 -13.47
N GLN A 222 -7.56 0.21 -13.26
CA GLN A 222 -6.72 0.53 -12.11
C GLN A 222 -5.47 1.29 -12.55
N GLU A 223 -4.99 2.19 -11.69
CA GLU A 223 -3.66 2.79 -11.88
C GLU A 223 -2.60 1.70 -11.78
N ASN A 224 -1.63 1.70 -12.69
CA ASN A 224 -0.50 0.79 -12.59
C ASN A 224 0.37 1.20 -11.39
N PHE A 225 0.29 0.45 -10.31
CA PHE A 225 1.15 0.62 -9.15
C PHE A 225 2.44 -0.20 -9.34
N GLY A 226 3.28 0.28 -10.26
CA GLY A 226 4.56 -0.30 -10.62
C GLY A 226 5.44 0.71 -11.35
N PRO A 227 6.70 0.36 -11.66
CA PRO A 227 7.60 1.27 -12.35
C PRO A 227 7.10 1.65 -13.75
N GLY A 228 7.38 2.88 -14.17
CA GLY A 228 7.07 3.39 -15.51
C GLY A 228 5.73 4.14 -15.59
N GLU A 229 5.28 4.40 -16.82
CA GLU A 229 4.05 5.14 -17.09
C GLU A 229 2.87 4.18 -17.29
N PRO A 230 1.71 4.38 -16.63
CA PRO A 230 0.56 3.47 -16.74
C PRO A 230 0.03 3.24 -18.15
N THR A 231 0.30 4.17 -19.09
CA THR A 231 -0.12 4.06 -20.49
C THR A 231 0.82 3.22 -21.35
N ASP A 232 2.03 2.96 -20.87
CA ASP A 232 3.01 2.18 -21.61
C ASP A 232 2.73 0.67 -21.46
N PRO A 233 3.03 -0.13 -22.49
CA PRO A 233 2.82 -1.57 -22.42
C PRO A 233 3.79 -2.21 -21.42
N ILE A 234 3.31 -3.23 -20.70
CA ILE A 234 4.04 -3.94 -19.65
C ILE A 234 5.19 -4.73 -20.28
N GLY A 235 6.41 -4.50 -19.80
CA GLY A 235 7.63 -5.20 -20.22
C GLY A 235 8.08 -6.28 -19.24
N LEU A 236 7.72 -6.17 -17.96
CA LEU A 236 8.07 -7.15 -16.94
C LEU A 236 6.91 -7.29 -15.93
N ILE A 237 6.58 -8.54 -15.60
CA ILE A 237 5.67 -8.87 -14.52
C ILE A 237 6.48 -9.55 -13.42
N THR A 238 6.58 -8.90 -12.26
CA THR A 238 7.24 -9.49 -11.09
C THR A 238 6.19 -9.98 -10.11
N LEU A 239 6.27 -11.25 -9.74
CA LEU A 239 5.60 -11.78 -8.56
C LEU A 239 6.63 -11.88 -7.43
N GLY A 240 6.73 -10.82 -6.65
CA GLY A 240 7.55 -10.78 -5.46
C GLY A 240 6.88 -11.52 -4.30
N PHE A 241 7.64 -12.12 -3.39
CA PHE A 241 7.06 -12.71 -2.19
C PHE A 241 7.98 -12.62 -0.97
N TYR A 242 7.38 -12.65 0.22
CA TYR A 242 8.11 -12.74 1.48
C TYR A 242 7.36 -13.63 2.47
N ALA A 243 7.90 -14.81 2.74
CA ALA A 243 7.22 -15.82 3.56
C ALA A 243 7.51 -15.67 5.06
N GLU A 244 8.70 -15.17 5.43
CA GLU A 244 9.24 -15.25 6.80
C GLU A 244 8.51 -14.34 7.80
N GLN A 245 8.39 -13.04 7.54
CA GLN A 245 7.91 -12.09 8.56
C GLN A 245 6.43 -11.73 8.46
N THR A 246 5.89 -11.65 7.26
CA THR A 246 4.51 -11.15 7.06
C THR A 246 3.68 -12.09 6.20
N GLY A 247 4.32 -12.97 5.44
CA GLY A 247 3.64 -13.89 4.55
C GLY A 247 2.85 -13.14 3.49
N TYR A 248 3.50 -12.65 2.44
CA TYR A 248 2.80 -11.98 1.35
C TYR A 248 3.36 -12.32 -0.02
N ILE A 249 2.56 -11.99 -1.04
CA ILE A 249 2.99 -11.84 -2.42
C ILE A 249 2.66 -10.43 -2.91
N ALA A 250 3.49 -9.89 -3.79
CA ALA A 250 3.27 -8.62 -4.46
C ALA A 250 3.30 -8.82 -5.98
N LEU A 251 2.25 -8.39 -6.69
CA LEU A 251 2.16 -8.47 -8.16
C LEU A 251 2.39 -7.09 -8.77
N VAL A 252 3.56 -6.90 -9.35
CA VAL A 252 4.01 -5.62 -9.91
C VAL A 252 4.11 -5.71 -11.43
N PHE A 253 3.55 -4.71 -12.12
CA PHE A 253 3.67 -4.56 -13.56
C PHE A 253 4.63 -3.41 -13.89
N ASP A 254 5.79 -3.73 -14.47
CA ASP A 254 6.78 -2.76 -14.89
C ASP A 254 6.57 -2.38 -16.36
N THR A 255 6.32 -1.10 -16.58
CA THR A 255 6.01 -0.49 -17.87
C THR A 255 7.17 0.36 -18.41
N ARG A 256 8.32 0.38 -17.71
CA ARG A 256 9.51 1.10 -18.20
C ARG A 256 9.94 0.57 -19.57
N PRO A 257 10.38 1.46 -20.50
CA PRO A 257 10.93 1.04 -21.79
C PRO A 257 12.13 0.09 -21.67
N ASP A 258 12.88 0.19 -20.58
CA ASP A 258 14.03 -0.64 -20.23
C ASP A 258 13.77 -1.56 -19.02
N ALA A 259 12.50 -1.93 -18.78
CA ALA A 259 12.08 -2.82 -17.70
C ALA A 259 13.02 -4.03 -17.56
N GLU A 260 13.52 -4.22 -16.34
CA GLU A 260 14.57 -5.19 -16.04
C GLU A 260 14.51 -5.64 -14.58
N VAL A 261 15.10 -6.79 -14.28
CA VAL A 261 15.24 -7.30 -12.91
C VAL A 261 16.32 -6.52 -12.18
N ASP A 262 15.91 -5.42 -11.56
CA ASP A 262 16.79 -4.49 -10.82
C ASP A 262 16.35 -4.28 -9.36
N GLY A 263 15.41 -5.10 -8.88
CA GLY A 263 14.85 -5.02 -7.53
C GLY A 263 13.88 -3.85 -7.31
N SER A 264 13.62 -3.00 -8.32
CA SER A 264 12.77 -1.82 -8.15
C SER A 264 11.36 -2.15 -7.70
N TRP A 265 10.84 -3.35 -8.01
CA TRP A 265 9.50 -3.77 -7.58
C TRP A 265 9.29 -3.66 -6.06
N THR A 266 10.35 -3.79 -5.26
CA THR A 266 10.28 -3.70 -3.79
C THR A 266 9.85 -2.31 -3.31
N THR A 267 10.08 -1.26 -4.09
CA THR A 267 9.65 0.12 -3.75
C THR A 267 8.18 0.39 -4.11
N PHE A 268 7.54 -0.56 -4.80
CA PHE A 268 6.13 -0.51 -5.20
C PHE A 268 5.31 -1.56 -4.46
N ILE A 269 5.75 -2.04 -3.29
CA ILE A 269 4.91 -2.84 -2.40
C ILE A 269 3.94 -1.87 -1.70
N ASP A 270 2.64 -2.02 -1.94
CA ASP A 270 1.58 -1.26 -1.26
C ASP A 270 0.44 -2.19 -0.87
N ASP A 271 0.24 -2.29 0.44
CA ASP A 271 -0.61 -3.25 1.13
C ASP A 271 -2.07 -3.23 0.65
N ASP A 272 -2.56 -2.08 0.18
CA ASP A 272 -3.94 -1.90 -0.27
C ASP A 272 -4.16 -2.19 -1.77
N LEU A 273 -3.08 -2.25 -2.57
CA LEU A 273 -3.19 -2.18 -4.04
C LEU A 273 -2.68 -3.42 -4.76
N ASN A 274 -1.51 -3.92 -4.38
CA ASN A 274 -0.84 -4.97 -5.14
C ASN A 274 -0.21 -6.06 -4.28
N VAL A 275 -0.55 -6.09 -2.98
CA VAL A 275 -0.15 -7.12 -2.04
C VAL A 275 -1.33 -8.07 -1.76
N PHE A 276 -1.02 -9.36 -1.62
CA PHE A 276 -1.94 -10.36 -1.08
C PHE A 276 -1.26 -11.10 0.06
N TYR A 277 -1.86 -11.03 1.24
CA TYR A 277 -1.35 -11.70 2.43
C TYR A 277 -1.74 -13.18 2.45
N VAL A 278 -0.75 -13.97 2.81
CA VAL A 278 -0.78 -15.40 3.08
C VAL A 278 -0.14 -15.60 4.46
N THR A 279 -0.80 -15.07 5.49
CA THR A 279 -0.30 -15.03 6.86
C THR A 279 0.07 -16.41 7.41
N GLU A 280 -0.52 -17.47 6.85
CA GLU A 280 -0.19 -18.86 7.15
C GLU A 280 1.27 -19.22 6.83
N TRP A 281 1.93 -18.50 5.92
CA TRP A 281 3.36 -18.69 5.63
C TRP A 281 4.21 -18.21 6.80
N CYS A 282 3.93 -17.03 7.33
CA CYS A 282 4.64 -16.50 8.49
C CYS A 282 4.37 -17.35 9.74
N GLY A 283 3.11 -17.75 9.97
CA GLY A 283 2.77 -18.65 11.07
C GLY A 283 3.47 -20.02 10.97
N LEU A 284 3.78 -20.48 9.76
CA LEU A 284 4.58 -21.69 9.53
C LEU A 284 6.06 -21.47 9.89
N TYR A 285 6.64 -20.33 9.52
CA TYR A 285 8.00 -19.96 9.95
C TYR A 285 8.11 -19.85 11.46
N ALA A 286 7.16 -19.14 12.10
CA ALA A 286 7.07 -19.01 13.54
C ALA A 286 7.01 -20.38 14.22
N ALA A 287 6.18 -21.30 13.72
CA ALA A 287 6.09 -22.67 14.24
C ALA A 287 7.43 -23.42 14.15
N ILE A 288 8.20 -23.27 13.07
CA ILE A 288 9.53 -23.89 12.93
C ILE A 288 10.52 -23.30 13.93
N VAL A 289 10.55 -21.96 14.07
CA VAL A 289 11.42 -21.25 15.02
C VAL A 289 11.11 -21.62 16.46
N GLU A 290 9.84 -21.88 16.78
CA GLU A 290 9.39 -22.38 18.08
C GLU A 290 9.53 -23.90 18.26
N GLU A 291 10.40 -24.52 17.46
CA GLU A 291 10.75 -25.94 17.53
C GLU A 291 9.55 -26.90 17.33
N GLN A 292 8.46 -26.43 16.70
CA GLN A 292 7.32 -27.28 16.35
C GLN A 292 7.66 -28.16 15.14
N THR A 293 7.00 -29.32 15.06
CA THR A 293 7.01 -30.12 13.82
C THR A 293 5.90 -29.64 12.91
N VAL A 294 6.27 -29.22 11.71
CA VAL A 294 5.36 -28.74 10.68
C VAL A 294 5.18 -29.79 9.59
N THR A 295 3.96 -29.93 9.07
CA THR A 295 3.66 -30.74 7.89
C THR A 295 3.22 -29.86 6.74
N MET A 296 4.08 -29.73 5.72
CA MET A 296 3.77 -28.99 4.51
C MET A 296 3.50 -29.95 3.34
N THR A 297 2.33 -29.83 2.72
CA THR A 297 2.06 -30.48 1.44
C THR A 297 2.42 -29.52 0.32
N ASP A 298 3.39 -29.88 -0.53
CA ASP A 298 3.80 -29.02 -1.64
C ASP A 298 2.77 -29.00 -2.78
N HIS A 299 3.03 -28.17 -3.79
CA HIS A 299 2.12 -28.00 -4.93
C HIS A 299 1.95 -29.28 -5.79
N LEU A 300 2.83 -30.27 -5.64
CA LEU A 300 2.73 -31.58 -6.29
C LEU A 300 2.01 -32.62 -5.41
N GLY A 301 1.60 -32.23 -4.20
CA GLY A 301 0.96 -33.11 -3.23
C GLY A 301 1.93 -34.00 -2.46
N ARG A 302 3.23 -33.71 -2.49
CA ARG A 302 4.22 -34.41 -1.66
C ARG A 302 4.23 -33.79 -0.27
N GLU A 303 4.24 -34.64 0.74
CA GLU A 303 4.29 -34.23 2.13
C GLU A 303 5.74 -34.07 2.60
N HIS A 304 6.03 -32.94 3.25
CA HIS A 304 7.29 -32.60 3.87
C HIS A 304 7.04 -32.44 5.37
N ILE A 305 7.68 -33.27 6.17
CA ILE A 305 7.68 -33.15 7.64
C ILE A 305 8.94 -32.39 8.00
N ILE A 306 8.76 -31.16 8.47
CA ILE A 306 9.84 -30.21 8.75
C ILE A 306 9.94 -30.06 10.27
N ARG A 307 11.15 -30.17 10.81
CA ARG A 307 11.47 -29.83 12.19
C ARG A 307 12.51 -28.72 12.18
N ASP A 308 12.67 -28.07 13.33
CA ASP A 308 13.72 -27.08 13.53
C ASP A 308 15.09 -27.60 13.04
N ASN A 309 15.81 -26.74 12.34
CA ASN A 309 17.12 -26.99 11.73
C ASN A 309 17.20 -28.15 10.70
N GLU A 310 16.09 -28.79 10.30
CA GLU A 310 16.09 -29.85 9.27
C GLU A 310 16.00 -29.31 7.82
N ILE A 311 15.58 -28.05 7.65
CA ILE A 311 15.47 -27.37 6.36
C ILE A 311 16.19 -26.02 6.43
N SER A 312 16.87 -25.64 5.35
CA SER A 312 17.42 -24.29 5.25
C SER A 312 16.35 -23.28 4.85
N ASP A 313 16.54 -22.00 5.16
CA ASP A 313 15.64 -20.95 4.66
C ASP A 313 15.53 -20.95 3.13
N GLU A 314 16.63 -21.24 2.43
CA GLU A 314 16.67 -21.34 0.96
C GLU A 314 15.78 -22.48 0.46
N ASP A 315 15.90 -23.67 1.05
CA ASP A 315 15.10 -24.84 0.67
C ASP A 315 13.61 -24.64 1.01
N LEU A 316 13.30 -23.98 2.13
CA LEU A 316 11.93 -23.66 2.51
C LEU A 316 11.32 -22.62 1.56
N ASN A 317 12.04 -21.54 1.25
CA ASN A 317 11.62 -20.54 0.27
C ASN A 317 11.50 -21.14 -1.14
N ALA A 318 12.31 -22.14 -1.49
CA ALA A 318 12.18 -22.85 -2.75
C ALA A 318 10.84 -23.58 -2.87
N LEU A 319 10.27 -24.12 -1.78
CA LEU A 319 8.96 -24.78 -1.82
C LEU A 319 7.82 -23.80 -2.15
N PHE A 320 7.87 -22.58 -1.60
CA PHE A 320 6.95 -21.49 -1.98
C PHE A 320 7.21 -21.00 -3.41
N GLY A 321 8.45 -20.71 -3.74
CA GLY A 321 8.87 -20.22 -5.05
C GLY A 321 8.55 -21.18 -6.20
N GLU A 322 8.72 -22.49 -6.01
CA GLU A 322 8.34 -23.51 -6.99
C GLU A 322 6.81 -23.56 -7.21
N MET A 323 6.02 -23.43 -6.14
CA MET A 323 4.56 -23.35 -6.25
C MET A 323 4.14 -22.13 -7.06
N LEU A 324 4.72 -20.97 -6.76
CA LEU A 324 4.45 -19.70 -7.47
C LEU A 324 4.89 -19.77 -8.93
N THR A 325 6.07 -20.34 -9.21
CA THR A 325 6.56 -20.57 -10.57
C THR A 325 5.59 -21.46 -11.36
N ALA A 326 5.15 -22.58 -10.78
CA ALA A 326 4.16 -23.46 -11.40
C ALA A 326 2.83 -22.74 -11.66
N LEU A 327 2.39 -21.87 -10.74
CA LEU A 327 1.18 -21.07 -10.92
C LEU A 327 1.31 -20.04 -12.05
N MET A 328 2.42 -19.31 -12.09
CA MET A 328 2.67 -18.30 -13.13
C MET A 328 2.76 -18.93 -14.51
N HIS A 329 3.29 -20.14 -14.62
CA HIS A 329 3.22 -20.94 -15.84
C HIS A 329 1.78 -21.30 -16.23
N GLU A 330 0.95 -21.78 -15.29
CA GLU A 330 -0.46 -22.09 -15.59
C GLU A 330 -1.22 -20.86 -16.11
N LEU A 331 -1.03 -19.70 -15.46
CA LEU A 331 -1.65 -18.42 -15.85
C LEU A 331 -1.15 -17.89 -17.20
N ARG A 332 0.11 -18.15 -17.54
CA ARG A 332 0.63 -17.87 -18.89
C ARG A 332 -0.01 -18.79 -19.91
N ASP A 333 0.02 -20.09 -19.66
CA ASP A 333 -0.38 -21.13 -20.62
C ASP A 333 -1.91 -21.12 -20.87
N ASP A 334 -2.72 -20.70 -19.89
CA ASP A 334 -4.17 -20.52 -20.05
C ASP A 334 -4.58 -19.17 -20.66
N GLY A 335 -3.61 -18.30 -20.97
CA GLY A 335 -3.81 -17.01 -21.60
C GLY A 335 -4.34 -15.92 -20.67
N THR A 336 -4.26 -16.09 -19.34
CA THR A 336 -4.67 -15.05 -18.39
C THR A 336 -3.92 -13.75 -18.64
N PHE A 337 -2.60 -13.79 -18.81
CA PHE A 337 -1.79 -12.59 -19.05
C PHE A 337 -1.99 -11.96 -20.43
N ALA A 338 -2.51 -12.70 -21.42
CA ALA A 338 -2.80 -12.15 -22.75
C ALA A 338 -3.89 -11.05 -22.75
N LYS A 339 -4.59 -10.87 -21.62
CA LYS A 339 -5.56 -9.80 -21.40
C LYS A 339 -4.90 -8.46 -21.07
N LEU A 340 -3.62 -8.45 -20.72
CA LEU A 340 -2.85 -7.26 -20.37
C LEU A 340 -2.28 -6.58 -21.63
N PRO A 341 -2.01 -5.26 -21.59
CA PRO A 341 -1.28 -4.56 -22.65
C PRO A 341 0.22 -4.90 -22.59
N LEU A 342 0.57 -6.10 -23.03
CA LEU A 342 1.95 -6.59 -22.99
C LEU A 342 2.79 -6.06 -24.16
N ARG A 343 4.08 -5.84 -23.89
CA ARG A 343 5.09 -5.71 -24.96
C ARG A 343 5.33 -7.07 -25.63
N PRO A 344 5.80 -7.08 -26.89
CA PRO A 344 6.17 -8.33 -27.58
C PRO A 344 7.31 -9.11 -26.92
N ASP A 345 8.12 -8.47 -26.08
CA ASP A 345 9.24 -9.05 -25.36
C ASP A 345 9.00 -9.13 -23.84
N ALA A 346 7.74 -9.09 -23.42
CA ALA A 346 7.38 -9.12 -22.01
C ALA A 346 7.74 -10.47 -21.38
N PHE A 347 8.23 -10.44 -20.13
CA PHE A 347 8.62 -11.63 -19.39
C PHE A 347 8.16 -11.58 -17.92
N LEU A 348 8.10 -12.74 -17.28
CA LEU A 348 7.71 -12.98 -15.89
C LEU A 348 8.93 -13.32 -15.07
N VAL A 349 8.96 -12.86 -13.82
CA VAL A 349 9.89 -13.34 -12.80
C VAL A 349 9.19 -13.57 -11.47
N ILE A 350 9.71 -14.50 -10.69
CA ILE A 350 9.35 -14.76 -9.31
C ILE A 350 10.61 -14.46 -8.48
N GLU A 351 10.47 -13.58 -7.49
CA GLU A 351 11.58 -13.12 -6.66
C GLU A 351 11.16 -13.14 -5.19
N GLU A 352 11.94 -13.82 -4.36
CA GLU A 352 11.83 -13.71 -2.91
C GLU A 352 12.49 -12.41 -2.46
N PHE A 353 11.88 -11.72 -1.50
CA PHE A 353 12.27 -10.37 -1.09
C PHE A 353 13.74 -10.24 -0.65
N ASP A 354 14.26 -11.22 0.08
CA ASP A 354 15.66 -11.27 0.54
C ASP A 354 16.59 -12.00 -0.45
N GLY A 355 16.10 -12.39 -1.63
CA GLY A 355 16.87 -13.03 -2.69
C GLY A 355 17.16 -14.53 -2.47
N ARG A 356 16.43 -15.21 -1.57
CA ARG A 356 16.59 -16.65 -1.29
C ARG A 356 16.01 -17.54 -2.38
N TYR A 357 15.14 -17.00 -3.23
CA TYR A 357 14.62 -17.67 -4.43
C TYR A 357 14.48 -16.68 -5.58
N PHE A 358 14.86 -17.12 -6.78
CA PHE A 358 14.73 -16.33 -7.99
C PHE A 358 14.49 -17.24 -9.20
N TRP A 359 13.44 -16.96 -9.96
CA TRP A 359 13.15 -17.68 -11.20
C TRP A 359 12.60 -16.75 -12.29
N PRO A 360 12.98 -16.95 -13.57
CA PRO A 360 14.10 -17.78 -14.04
C PRO A 360 15.44 -17.18 -13.58
N THR A 361 16.58 -17.82 -13.86
CA THR A 361 17.87 -17.16 -13.53
C THR A 361 18.02 -15.88 -14.34
N TYR A 362 18.89 -14.97 -13.89
CA TYR A 362 19.10 -13.72 -14.59
C TYR A 362 19.41 -13.99 -16.08
N GLU A 363 20.32 -14.89 -16.40
CA GLU A 363 20.71 -15.22 -17.78
C GLU A 363 19.56 -15.75 -18.65
N THR A 364 18.58 -16.45 -18.08
CA THR A 364 17.50 -17.11 -18.82
C THR A 364 16.14 -16.42 -18.67
N ARG A 365 16.05 -15.34 -17.89
CA ARG A 365 14.78 -14.63 -17.57
C ARG A 365 13.96 -14.25 -18.80
N LYS A 366 14.61 -13.75 -19.86
CA LYS A 366 13.93 -13.30 -21.10
C LYS A 366 13.55 -14.46 -22.02
N THR A 367 13.99 -15.68 -21.75
CA THR A 367 13.66 -16.87 -22.54
C THR A 367 12.71 -17.81 -21.81
N GLU A 368 13.00 -18.15 -20.56
CA GLU A 368 12.16 -19.05 -19.76
C GLU A 368 10.93 -18.33 -19.19
N GLY A 369 11.11 -17.05 -18.84
CA GLY A 369 10.07 -16.18 -18.32
C GLY A 369 9.26 -15.49 -19.41
N ALA A 370 9.60 -15.67 -20.69
CA ALA A 370 8.85 -15.07 -21.79
C ALA A 370 7.35 -15.36 -21.68
N ILE A 371 6.53 -14.32 -21.90
CA ILE A 371 5.07 -14.39 -21.89
C ILE A 371 4.52 -14.71 -23.29
N ASP A 372 5.34 -14.48 -24.33
CA ASP A 372 5.07 -14.65 -25.77
C ASP A 372 3.74 -15.33 -26.16
N GLY A 373 2.87 -14.52 -26.78
CA GLY A 373 2.59 -14.59 -28.24
C GLY A 373 1.58 -15.62 -28.74
#